data_AF-A0A8S2UYG8-F1
#
_entry.id   AF-A0A8S2UYG8-F1
#
_cell.length_a   1.000
_cell.length_b   1.000
_cell.length_c   1.000
_cell.angle_alpha   90.00
_cell.angle_beta   90.00
_cell.angle_gamma   90.00
#
_symmetry.space_group_name_H-M   'P 1'
#
loop_
_entity.id
_entity.type
_entity.pdbx_description
1 polymer ?
#
loop_
_entity_poly.entity_id
_entity_poly.type
_entity_poly.pdbx_seq_one_letter_code
_entity_poly.pdbx_strand_id
1 'polypeptide(L)'
;MPQETEDFQLKKSVATGWGSTYSGGSVTRFHYEVEMPVLADAECKAKFGGSNNMLNPASQVCAGHTGEDKDTCQGDSGGPLVCESNGRWKLAGLTSWVRL
;
A
#
# COMPACT_ATOMS: atom_id res chain seq x y z
N MET A 1 -1.64 15.72 7.14
CA MET A 1 -1.22 14.58 7.97
C MET A 1 -2.45 13.95 8.62
N PRO A 2 -2.46 12.63 8.83
CA PRO A 2 -3.52 11.93 9.56
C PRO A 2 -3.53 12.30 11.05
N GLN A 3 -4.67 12.10 11.72
CA GLN A 3 -4.73 12.10 13.18
C GLN A 3 -4.23 10.75 13.72
N GLU A 4 -3.70 10.70 14.96
CA GLU A 4 -3.12 9.47 15.52
C GLU A 4 -4.08 8.28 15.56
N THR A 5 -5.37 8.53 15.77
CA THR A 5 -6.42 7.51 15.87
C THR A 5 -7.23 7.37 14.58
N GLU A 6 -6.77 7.96 13.48
CA GLU A 6 -7.48 7.89 12.21
C GLU A 6 -7.35 6.52 11.57
N ASP A 7 -8.49 5.84 11.40
CA ASP A 7 -8.56 4.54 10.75
C ASP A 7 -8.83 4.71 9.24
N PHE A 8 -7.95 4.11 8.44
CA PHE A 8 -8.05 4.09 6.98
C PHE A 8 -8.52 2.76 6.42
N GLN A 9 -8.80 1.75 7.25
CA GLN A 9 -9.30 0.45 6.77
C GLN A 9 -10.52 0.61 5.86
N LEU A 10 -10.49 -0.12 4.75
CA LEU A 10 -11.51 -0.13 3.70
C LEU A 10 -11.74 1.23 2.99
N LYS A 11 -10.89 2.24 3.25
CA LYS A 11 -10.93 3.51 2.52
C LYS A 11 -10.28 3.36 1.15
N LYS A 12 -10.76 4.17 0.20
CA LYS A 12 -10.11 4.37 -1.09
C LYS A 12 -8.71 4.96 -0.84
N SER A 13 -7.70 4.28 -1.36
CA SER A 13 -6.33 4.74 -1.31
C SER A 13 -5.62 4.59 -2.64
N VAL A 14 -4.59 5.41 -2.83
CA VAL A 14 -3.80 5.47 -4.04
C VAL A 14 -2.33 5.45 -3.64
N ALA A 15 -1.57 4.54 -4.24
CA ALA A 15 -0.12 4.58 -4.22
C ALA A 15 0.40 5.15 -5.54
N THR A 16 1.45 5.96 -5.48
CA THR A 16 2.03 6.58 -6.68
C THR A 16 3.55 6.46 -6.70
N GLY A 17 4.14 6.33 -7.88
CA GLY A 17 5.59 6.21 -7.99
C GLY A 17 6.13 6.08 -9.42
N TRP A 18 7.43 5.85 -9.50
CA TRP A 18 8.20 5.64 -10.73
C TRP A 18 8.86 4.25 -10.77
N GLY A 19 8.45 3.34 -9.88
CA GLY A 19 8.94 1.97 -9.83
C GLY A 19 8.63 1.19 -11.10
N SER A 20 9.23 0.00 -11.19
CA SER A 20 9.01 -0.91 -12.31
C SER A 20 7.53 -1.29 -12.42
N THR A 21 7.02 -1.51 -13.64
CA THR A 21 5.60 -1.91 -13.83
C THR A 21 5.40 -3.43 -13.74
N TYR A 22 6.48 -4.18 -13.54
CA TYR A 22 6.49 -5.62 -13.35
C TYR A 22 7.78 -6.06 -12.65
N SER A 23 7.75 -7.24 -12.01
CA SER A 23 8.89 -7.75 -11.26
C SER A 23 10.14 -7.95 -12.12
N GLY A 24 11.27 -7.40 -11.65
CA GLY A 24 12.55 -7.48 -12.37
C GLY A 24 12.63 -6.57 -13.61
N GLY A 25 11.60 -5.77 -13.86
CA GLY A 25 11.62 -4.72 -14.87
C GLY A 25 12.53 -3.55 -14.48
N SER A 26 12.80 -2.68 -15.45
CA SER A 26 13.44 -1.39 -15.19
C SER A 26 12.43 -0.36 -14.68
N VAL A 27 12.90 0.58 -13.86
CA VAL A 27 12.10 1.72 -13.42
C VAL A 27 11.61 2.54 -14.62
N THR A 28 10.47 3.20 -14.46
CA THR A 28 9.85 3.99 -15.53
C THR A 28 10.22 5.47 -15.42
N ARG A 29 10.13 6.19 -16.54
CA ARG A 29 10.20 7.67 -16.55
C ARG A 29 8.85 8.35 -16.27
N PHE A 30 7.77 7.57 -16.29
CA PHE A 30 6.41 8.05 -16.12
C PHE A 30 5.96 7.87 -14.67
N HIS A 31 5.24 8.86 -14.14
CA HIS A 31 4.63 8.73 -12.83
C HIS A 31 3.32 7.95 -12.96
N TYR A 32 3.22 6.82 -12.27
CA TYR A 32 2.01 6.00 -12.25
C TYR A 32 1.30 6.09 -10.91
N GLU A 33 0.03 5.73 -10.95
CA GLU A 33 -0.82 5.56 -9.79
C GLU A 33 -1.51 4.21 -9.84
N VAL A 34 -1.76 3.63 -8.67
CA VAL A 34 -2.57 2.44 -8.50
C VAL A 34 -3.53 2.67 -7.36
N GLU A 35 -4.83 2.53 -7.65
CA GLU A 35 -5.87 2.53 -6.64
C GLU A 35 -5.91 1.15 -5.98
N MET A 36 -5.85 1.13 -4.66
CA MET A 36 -5.96 -0.07 -3.85
C MET A 36 -6.53 0.31 -2.50
N PRO A 37 -7.52 -0.42 -1.94
CA PRO A 37 -8.03 -0.13 -0.62
C PRO A 37 -7.03 -0.54 0.46
N VAL A 38 -7.09 0.13 1.61
CA VAL A 38 -6.47 -0.40 2.83
C VAL A 38 -7.24 -1.63 3.28
N LEU A 39 -6.54 -2.72 3.54
CA LEU A 39 -7.13 -3.97 3.97
C LEU A 39 -7.27 -3.99 5.50
N ALA A 40 -8.24 -4.78 5.99
CA ALA A 40 -8.36 -5.02 7.42
C ALA A 40 -7.17 -5.82 7.94
N ASP A 41 -6.77 -5.60 9.20
CA ASP A 41 -5.62 -6.31 9.80
C ASP A 41 -5.72 -7.84 9.71
N ALA A 42 -6.92 -8.38 9.86
CA ALA A 42 -7.16 -9.82 9.75
C ALA A 42 -6.90 -10.34 8.33
N GLU A 43 -7.28 -9.56 7.31
CA GLU A 43 -7.04 -9.89 5.90
C GLU A 43 -5.55 -9.74 5.55
N CYS A 44 -4.90 -8.66 6.01
CA CYS A 44 -3.45 -8.52 5.88
C CYS A 44 -2.71 -9.68 6.56
N LYS A 45 -3.13 -10.11 7.76
CA LYS A 45 -2.55 -11.27 8.43
C LYS A 45 -2.81 -12.57 7.67
N ALA A 46 -3.96 -12.75 7.04
CA ALA A 46 -4.20 -13.93 6.22
C ALA A 46 -3.30 -13.94 4.95
N LYS A 47 -3.09 -12.77 4.33
CA LYS A 47 -2.31 -12.63 3.09
C LYS A 47 -0.79 -12.64 3.33
N PHE A 48 -0.33 -12.05 4.44
CA PHE A 48 1.08 -11.82 4.75
C PHE A 48 1.58 -12.52 6.02
N GLY A 49 0.70 -12.97 6.90
CA GLY A 49 1.02 -13.58 8.20
C GLY A 49 1.36 -15.06 8.15
N GLY A 50 1.95 -15.53 7.04
CA GLY A 50 2.58 -16.85 6.96
C GLY A 50 3.78 -16.98 7.92
N SER A 51 4.70 -17.91 7.62
CA SER A 51 5.73 -18.46 8.53
C SER A 51 6.59 -17.48 9.34
N ASN A 52 6.67 -16.19 8.98
CA ASN A 52 7.56 -15.21 9.62
C ASN A 52 6.84 -14.05 10.34
N ASN A 53 5.50 -14.00 10.36
CA ASN A 53 4.72 -12.92 11.01
C ASN A 53 5.28 -11.51 10.70
N MET A 54 5.57 -11.23 9.42
CA MET A 54 6.25 -10.00 8.99
C MET A 54 5.41 -8.73 9.17
N LEU A 55 4.10 -8.88 9.42
CA LEU A 55 3.18 -7.78 9.61
C LEU A 55 3.06 -7.42 11.10
N ASN A 56 3.37 -6.17 11.44
CA ASN A 56 3.07 -5.55 12.72
C ASN A 56 1.93 -4.51 12.55
N PRO A 57 0.67 -4.85 12.87
CA PRO A 57 -0.46 -3.93 12.70
C PRO A 57 -0.35 -2.63 13.52
N ALA A 58 0.46 -2.62 14.59
CA ALA A 58 0.66 -1.42 15.39
C ALA A 58 1.47 -0.32 14.66
N SER A 59 2.20 -0.68 13.61
CA SER A 59 3.09 0.24 12.89
C SER A 59 3.06 0.09 11.37
N GLN A 60 2.21 -0.78 10.84
CA GLN A 60 2.14 -1.08 9.42
C GLN A 60 0.68 -1.11 8.97
N VAL A 61 0.48 -0.55 7.78
CA VAL A 61 -0.76 -0.64 7.01
C VAL A 61 -0.49 -1.56 5.83
N CYS A 62 -1.48 -2.36 5.42
CA CYS A 62 -1.40 -3.05 4.14
C CYS A 62 -2.58 -2.65 3.25
N ALA A 63 -2.29 -2.56 1.95
CA ALA A 63 -3.24 -2.15 0.94
C ALA A 63 -3.09 -3.09 -0.26
N GLY A 64 -4.18 -3.26 -0.99
CA GLY A 64 -4.20 -4.14 -2.15
C GLY A 64 -5.62 -4.57 -2.49
N HIS A 65 -5.79 -5.08 -3.69
CA HIS A 65 -7.02 -5.77 -4.06
C HIS A 65 -6.91 -7.26 -3.78
N THR A 66 -8.05 -7.86 -3.44
CA THR A 66 -8.19 -9.32 -3.41
C THR A 66 -8.59 -9.77 -4.82
N GLY A 67 -7.67 -10.44 -5.51
CA GLY A 67 -7.91 -10.99 -6.86
C GLY A 67 -7.50 -10.13 -8.05
N GLU A 68 -6.82 -8.98 -7.84
CA GLU A 68 -6.16 -8.24 -8.93
C GLU A 68 -4.64 -8.22 -8.75
N ASP A 69 -3.91 -8.31 -9.86
CA ASP A 69 -2.44 -8.29 -9.90
C ASP A 69 -1.88 -6.85 -10.05
N LYS A 70 -2.48 -5.88 -9.38
CA LYS A 70 -1.99 -4.49 -9.35
C LYS A 70 -1.44 -4.16 -7.97
N ASP A 71 -0.18 -3.75 -7.93
CA ASP A 71 0.52 -3.39 -6.70
C ASP A 71 1.64 -2.39 -7.01
N THR A 72 2.27 -1.86 -5.97
CA THR A 72 3.57 -1.20 -6.04
C THR A 72 4.67 -2.23 -6.37
N CYS A 73 5.82 -1.76 -6.86
CA CYS A 73 6.90 -2.63 -7.30
C CYS A 73 8.30 -2.13 -6.90
N GLN A 74 9.35 -2.75 -7.46
CA GLN A 74 10.71 -2.31 -7.20
C GLN A 74 10.91 -0.85 -7.61
N GLY A 75 11.46 -0.04 -6.71
CA GLY A 75 11.67 1.40 -6.92
C GLY A 75 10.55 2.29 -6.35
N ASP A 76 9.43 1.72 -5.89
CA ASP A 76 8.37 2.49 -5.23
C ASP A 76 8.57 2.62 -3.70
N SER A 77 9.55 1.92 -3.12
CA SER A 77 9.86 2.01 -1.68
C SER A 77 10.08 3.46 -1.23
N GLY A 78 9.42 3.86 -0.15
CA GLY A 78 9.36 5.23 0.36
C GLY A 78 8.30 6.11 -0.33
N GLY A 79 7.66 5.63 -1.39
CA GLY A 79 6.56 6.29 -2.07
C GLY A 79 5.30 6.38 -1.20
N PRO A 80 4.40 7.34 -1.46
CA PRO A 80 3.25 7.60 -0.63
C PRO A 80 2.11 6.60 -0.88
N LEU A 81 1.46 6.15 0.19
CA LEU A 81 0.09 5.64 0.16
C LEU A 81 -0.82 6.73 0.72
N VAL A 82 -1.64 7.34 -0.12
CA VAL A 82 -2.60 8.36 0.30
C VAL A 82 -4.01 7.80 0.37
N CYS A 83 -4.73 8.12 1.45
CA CYS A 83 -6.13 7.73 1.65
C CYS A 83 -7.03 8.96 1.60
N GLU A 84 -8.21 8.81 1.01
CA GLU A 84 -9.23 9.85 1.05
C GLU A 84 -10.03 9.76 2.37
N SER A 85 -10.04 10.86 3.12
CA SER A 85 -10.84 11.00 4.35
C SER A 85 -11.41 12.40 4.45
N ASN A 86 -12.74 12.50 4.53
CA ASN A 86 -13.50 13.76 4.62
C ASN A 86 -13.14 14.76 3.50
N GLY A 87 -13.07 14.27 2.25
CA GLY A 87 -12.77 15.10 1.07
C GLY A 87 -11.32 15.61 1.01
N ARG A 88 -10.40 15.02 1.79
CA ARG A 88 -8.98 15.35 1.78
C ARG A 88 -8.13 14.09 1.67
N TRP A 89 -7.08 14.16 0.87
CA TRP A 89 -6.06 13.14 0.79
C TRP A 89 -5.07 13.28 1.95
N LYS A 90 -4.79 12.17 2.62
CA LYS A 90 -3.87 12.12 3.76
C LYS A 90 -2.86 10.99 3.54
N LEU A 91 -1.60 11.25 3.90
CA LEU A 91 -0.54 10.25 3.85
C LEU A 91 -0.77 9.22 4.98
N ALA A 92 -1.24 8.02 4.61
CA ALA A 92 -1.54 6.95 5.55
C ALA A 92 -0.33 6.04 5.78
N GLY A 93 0.56 5.93 4.80
CA GLY A 93 1.75 5.11 4.92
C GLY A 93 2.78 5.40 3.83
N LEU A 94 3.91 4.70 3.95
CA LEU A 94 4.98 4.68 2.97
C LEU A 94 5.15 3.25 2.46
N THR A 95 5.29 3.08 1.15
CA THR A 95 5.59 1.79 0.54
C THR A 95 6.89 1.24 1.14
N SER A 96 6.86 0.01 1.65
CA SER A 96 8.01 -0.59 2.32
C SER A 96 8.43 -1.88 1.61
N TRP A 97 7.51 -2.82 1.51
CA TRP A 97 7.72 -4.12 0.88
C TRP A 97 6.40 -4.61 0.31
N VAL A 98 6.49 -5.47 -0.70
CA VAL A 98 5.37 -6.11 -1.37
C VAL A 98 5.60 -7.61 -1.41
N ARG A 99 4.51 -8.37 -1.51
CA ARG A 99 4.58 -9.81 -1.78
C ARG A 99 4.19 -10.01 -3.23
N LEU A 100 5.20 -10.27 -4.05
CA LEU A 100 5.05 -10.72 -5.44
C LEU A 100 4.51 -12.15 -5.50
#